data_AF-A0A348ULZ4-F1
#
_entry.id   AF-A0A348ULZ4-F1
#
_cell.length_a   1.000
_cell.length_b   1.000
_cell.length_c   1.000
_cell.angle_alpha   90.00
_cell.angle_beta   90.00
_cell.angle_gamma   90.00
#
_symmetry.space_group_name_H-M   'P 1'
#
loop_
_entity.id
_entity.type
_entity.pdbx_description
1 polymer ?
#
loop_
_entity_poly.entity_id
_entity_poly.type
_entity_poly.pdbx_seq_one_letter_code
_entity_poly.pdbx_strand_id
1 'polypeptide(L)'
;MRVDLLVTDVLGIGIDFGTTHSVAAVYDGSKVRLVALEENAPLLPSATYIDRRLQTLTGQAAIDRYIADNTGRTVELIPEVISETSQFVEHNDPENPTAVETVTQRHYGRPIIDSGLKGRLFRGTKRLLGDPGIRRLMVFEHPFRLVALITPVLLRIRQAVEAHAGNVASAHLGRPVNFEGRDRFRNETALARLGEAYRHAGVRGQRFYPEPVAAAASFLEAHPDAPGEHLLTLDFGGGTLDLCVLRRHREGFDVLGTHGVALGGDHIDQQLFRVLLCPELGRGELWRRRGFDREIETRFPFEDYEELLVNWAVTYTLNQNRYSAPVHDCIAAGGSAARKFRRLNELIQRNLSYSVFQSIKDLKARLSSEETARLDIPELDLDLTVTRAQFESIIAAQLGEVEVALDTVLALSRLRADAIDIVIGTGGSSLIPAVRRLLVDRFPRQVVEHDPFTSVAAGLAIADYQHRLRTR
;
A
#
# COMPACT_ATOMS: atom_id res chain seq x y z
N MET A 1 -15.56 31.90 47.12
CA MET A 1 -15.92 31.17 45.89
C MET A 1 -14.83 31.42 44.87
N ARG A 2 -13.87 30.49 44.74
CA ARG A 2 -13.02 30.42 43.55
C ARG A 2 -13.91 29.91 42.43
N VAL A 3 -14.04 30.71 41.38
CA VAL A 3 -14.66 30.25 40.14
C VAL A 3 -13.61 29.36 39.50
N ASP A 4 -13.80 28.04 39.61
CA ASP A 4 -13.11 27.07 38.77
C ASP A 4 -13.55 27.35 37.33
N LEU A 5 -12.74 28.15 36.63
CA LEU A 5 -12.77 28.23 35.18
C LEU A 5 -12.55 26.81 34.68
N LEU A 6 -13.60 26.21 34.13
CA LEU A 6 -13.55 24.97 33.35
C LEU A 6 -12.47 25.13 32.28
N VAL A 7 -11.26 24.66 32.59
CA VAL A 7 -10.23 24.42 31.60
C VAL A 7 -10.83 23.33 30.72
N THR A 8 -11.31 23.72 29.54
CA THR A 8 -11.55 22.75 28.48
C THR A 8 -10.18 22.15 28.17
N ASP A 9 -9.97 20.91 28.61
CA ASP A 9 -8.75 20.13 28.36
C ASP A 9 -8.44 20.23 26.87
N VAL A 10 -7.36 20.95 26.54
CA VAL A 10 -6.91 21.03 25.15
C VAL A 10 -6.38 19.65 24.82
N LEU A 11 -7.04 18.96 23.90
CA LEU A 11 -6.50 17.75 23.32
C LEU A 11 -5.97 18.07 21.93
N GLY A 12 -4.72 17.71 21.69
CA GLY A 12 -4.16 17.62 20.35
C GLY A 12 -4.60 16.33 19.69
N ILE A 13 -4.97 16.40 18.41
CA ILE A 13 -5.46 15.28 17.63
C ILE A 13 -4.60 15.12 16.38
N GLY A 14 -4.01 13.94 16.23
CA GLY A 14 -3.20 13.56 15.08
C GLY A 14 -3.82 12.40 14.32
N ILE A 15 -3.95 12.53 13.00
CA ILE A 15 -4.41 11.44 12.13
C ILE A 15 -3.36 11.21 11.03
N ASP A 16 -2.76 10.03 11.05
CA ASP A 16 -1.92 9.54 9.97
C ASP A 16 -2.72 8.57 9.09
N PHE A 17 -3.07 9.03 7.88
CA PHE A 17 -3.62 8.17 6.84
C PHE A 17 -2.47 7.64 5.99
N GLY A 18 -1.84 6.53 6.37
CA GLY A 18 -0.76 5.92 5.62
C GLY A 18 -1.20 5.08 4.40
N THR A 19 -0.22 4.58 3.63
CA THR A 19 -0.46 3.76 2.43
C THR A 19 -0.97 2.35 2.78
N THR A 20 -0.43 1.74 3.84
CA THR A 20 -0.75 0.37 4.25
C THR A 20 -1.59 0.32 5.52
N HIS A 21 -1.24 1.14 6.50
CA HIS A 21 -1.96 1.28 7.75
C HIS A 21 -2.17 2.76 8.04
N SER A 22 -3.22 3.05 8.80
CA SER A 22 -3.55 4.36 9.33
C SER A 22 -3.60 4.29 10.84
N VAL A 23 -3.21 5.37 11.50
CA VAL A 23 -3.11 5.47 12.96
C VAL A 23 -3.65 6.84 13.39
N ALA A 24 -4.28 6.89 14.55
CA ALA A 24 -4.67 8.16 15.17
C ALA A 24 -4.21 8.21 16.62
N ALA A 25 -3.88 9.40 17.09
CA ALA A 25 -3.44 9.64 18.45
C ALA A 25 -4.04 10.92 19.02
N VAL A 26 -4.12 10.96 20.34
CA VAL A 26 -4.52 12.14 21.11
C VAL A 26 -3.44 12.47 22.14
N TYR A 27 -3.23 13.75 22.41
CA TYR A 27 -2.22 14.22 23.35
C TYR A 27 -2.81 15.29 24.27
N ASP A 28 -2.63 15.10 25.58
CA ASP A 28 -3.21 15.94 26.64
C ASP A 28 -2.23 16.99 27.21
N GLY A 29 -1.07 17.16 26.58
CA GLY A 29 0.00 18.02 27.11
C GLY A 29 1.01 17.29 28.00
N SER A 30 0.79 16.01 28.29
CA SER A 30 1.70 15.19 29.08
C SER A 30 1.92 13.79 28.50
N LYS A 31 0.87 13.18 27.93
CA LYS A 31 0.89 11.80 27.48
C LYS A 31 0.19 11.65 26.14
N VAL A 32 0.87 10.94 25.23
CA VAL A 32 0.26 10.46 23.99
C VAL A 32 -0.57 9.22 24.28
N ARG A 33 -1.79 9.17 23.77
CA ARG A 33 -2.66 8.00 23.79
C ARG A 33 -3.04 7.65 22.36
N LEU A 34 -2.74 6.42 21.95
CA LEU A 34 -3.16 5.91 20.65
C LEU A 34 -4.64 5.55 20.69
N VAL A 35 -5.34 5.84 19.61
CA VAL A 35 -6.75 5.51 19.45
C VAL A 35 -6.86 4.09 18.92
N ALA A 36 -7.63 3.23 19.59
CA ALA A 36 -7.93 1.91 19.07
C ALA A 36 -8.84 2.02 17.83
N LEU A 37 -8.32 1.64 16.66
CA LEU A 37 -9.03 1.72 15.39
C LEU A 37 -9.57 0.36 14.93
N GLU A 38 -8.92 -0.71 15.36
CA GLU A 38 -9.36 -2.11 15.25
C GLU A 38 -9.62 -2.68 16.64
N GLU A 39 -10.12 -3.91 16.72
CA GLU A 39 -10.40 -4.62 17.98
C GLU A 39 -9.12 -4.71 18.84
N ASN A 40 -9.01 -3.81 19.83
CA ASN A 40 -7.87 -3.63 20.72
C ASN A 40 -6.53 -3.30 20.05
N ALA A 41 -6.53 -2.80 18.81
CA ALA A 41 -5.30 -2.44 18.10
C ALA A 41 -5.36 -1.01 17.53
N PRO A 42 -4.26 -0.23 17.63
CA PRO A 42 -4.22 1.14 17.13
C PRO A 42 -3.99 1.24 15.61
N LEU A 43 -3.56 0.17 14.95
CA LEU A 43 -3.30 0.14 13.51
C LEU A 43 -4.56 -0.29 12.74
N LEU A 44 -5.05 0.58 11.86
CA LEU A 44 -6.11 0.27 10.90
C LEU A 44 -5.50 -0.03 9.53
N PRO A 45 -5.69 -1.22 8.92
CA PRO A 45 -5.35 -1.42 7.53
C PRO A 45 -6.04 -0.38 6.63
N SER A 46 -5.28 0.31 5.78
CA SER A 46 -5.79 1.29 4.83
C SER A 46 -6.40 0.57 3.63
N ALA A 47 -7.51 -0.10 3.91
CA ALA A 47 -8.21 -1.01 3.01
C ALA A 47 -9.69 -0.62 2.92
N THR A 48 -10.24 -0.72 1.72
CA THR A 48 -11.66 -0.48 1.44
C THR A 48 -12.16 -1.59 0.53
N TYR A 49 -13.17 -2.32 0.98
CA TYR A 49 -13.85 -3.33 0.19
C TYR A 49 -15.21 -2.79 -0.23
N ILE A 50 -15.53 -2.87 -1.52
CA ILE A 50 -16.82 -2.42 -2.05
C ILE A 50 -17.44 -3.59 -2.82
N ASP A 51 -18.62 -4.03 -2.39
CA ASP A 51 -19.36 -5.12 -3.04
C ASP A 51 -20.17 -4.63 -4.27
N ARG A 52 -20.82 -5.56 -4.97
CA ARG A 52 -21.68 -5.23 -6.12
C ARG A 52 -22.89 -4.35 -5.80
N ARG A 53 -23.29 -4.27 -4.52
CA ARG A 53 -24.36 -3.39 -4.02
C ARG A 53 -23.82 -2.04 -3.55
N LEU A 54 -22.53 -1.79 -3.80
CA LEU A 54 -21.78 -0.61 -3.36
C LEU A 54 -21.73 -0.44 -1.83
N GLN A 55 -21.96 -1.53 -1.08
CA GLN A 55 -21.75 -1.56 0.36
C GLN A 55 -20.25 -1.59 0.65
N THR A 56 -19.83 -0.80 1.63
CA THR A 56 -18.41 -0.58 1.91
C THR A 56 -18.03 -1.13 3.27
N LEU A 57 -16.92 -1.88 3.32
CA LEU A 57 -16.22 -2.26 4.54
C LEU A 57 -14.82 -1.63 4.53
N THR A 58 -14.24 -1.42 5.70
CA THR A 58 -12.88 -0.86 5.85
C THR A 58 -12.04 -1.66 6.84
N GLY A 59 -10.71 -1.49 6.80
CA GLY A 59 -9.82 -2.12 7.77
C GLY A 59 -9.65 -3.62 7.54
N GLN A 60 -9.45 -4.36 8.63
CA GLN A 60 -9.26 -5.81 8.59
C GLN A 60 -10.52 -6.52 8.06
N ALA A 61 -11.71 -6.07 8.46
CA ALA A 61 -12.98 -6.61 7.95
C ALA A 61 -13.12 -6.52 6.42
N ALA A 62 -12.55 -5.48 5.79
CA ALA A 62 -12.52 -5.38 4.33
C ALA A 62 -11.63 -6.46 3.69
N ILE A 63 -10.49 -6.74 4.32
CA ILE A 63 -9.53 -7.76 3.86
C ILE A 63 -10.13 -9.16 4.03
N ASP A 64 -10.67 -9.46 5.21
CA ASP A 64 -11.27 -10.76 5.53
C ASP A 64 -12.44 -11.05 4.59
N ARG A 65 -13.28 -10.02 4.34
CA ARG A 65 -14.40 -10.16 3.40
C ARG A 65 -13.93 -10.44 1.99
N TYR A 66 -12.91 -9.74 1.51
CA TYR A 66 -12.34 -10.00 0.18
C TYR A 66 -11.80 -11.42 0.06
N ILE A 67 -11.06 -11.92 1.06
CA ILE A 67 -10.54 -13.29 1.07
C ILE A 67 -11.70 -14.30 1.02
N ALA A 68 -12.71 -14.12 1.87
CA ALA A 68 -13.87 -15.01 1.92
C ALA A 68 -14.69 -15.01 0.63
N ASP A 69 -14.83 -13.86 -0.01
CA ASP A 69 -15.61 -13.72 -1.25
C ASP A 69 -14.85 -14.17 -2.51
N ASN A 70 -13.50 -14.14 -2.47
CA ASN A 70 -12.66 -14.42 -3.64
C ASN A 70 -12.05 -15.83 -3.64
N THR A 71 -11.74 -16.40 -2.48
CA THR A 71 -11.09 -17.73 -2.37
C THR A 71 -12.02 -18.84 -2.88
N GLY A 72 -11.53 -19.68 -3.79
CA GLY A 72 -12.28 -20.81 -4.36
C GLY A 72 -13.45 -20.42 -5.27
N ARG A 73 -13.61 -19.13 -5.59
CA ARG A 73 -14.65 -18.62 -6.48
C ARG A 73 -14.39 -19.01 -7.94
N THR A 74 -15.45 -19.32 -8.68
CA THR A 74 -15.40 -19.41 -10.13
C THR A 74 -15.14 -18.05 -10.78
N VAL A 75 -14.06 -17.96 -11.56
CA VAL A 75 -13.72 -16.79 -12.37
C VAL A 75 -14.51 -16.84 -13.67
N GLU A 76 -15.27 -15.79 -13.95
CA GLU A 76 -16.11 -15.70 -15.15
C GLU A 76 -15.61 -14.54 -16.01
N LEU A 77 -14.87 -14.88 -17.06
CA LEU A 77 -14.22 -13.90 -17.93
C LEU A 77 -15.18 -13.43 -19.03
N ILE A 78 -15.55 -12.15 -18.99
CA ILE A 78 -16.38 -11.51 -20.02
C ILE A 78 -15.56 -10.45 -20.76
N PRO A 79 -15.60 -10.39 -22.11
CA PRO A 79 -15.02 -9.29 -22.86
C PRO A 79 -15.68 -7.94 -22.51
N GLU A 80 -14.88 -6.92 -22.22
CA GLU A 80 -15.39 -5.56 -22.00
C GLU A 80 -15.74 -4.91 -23.35
N VAL A 81 -16.97 -4.38 -23.46
CA VAL A 81 -17.39 -3.57 -24.61
C VAL A 81 -16.72 -2.20 -24.47
N ILE A 82 -15.76 -1.89 -25.35
CA ILE A 82 -15.01 -0.62 -25.30
C ILE A 82 -15.82 0.52 -25.96
N SER A 83 -16.66 0.20 -26.95
CA SER A 83 -17.48 1.20 -27.63
C SER A 83 -18.75 0.57 -28.18
N GLU A 84 -19.87 1.26 -28.06
CA GLU A 84 -21.12 0.96 -28.75
C GLU A 84 -21.31 2.03 -29.81
N THR A 85 -21.15 1.66 -31.07
CA THR A 85 -21.35 2.58 -32.20
C THR A 85 -22.74 2.31 -32.77
N SER A 86 -23.66 3.26 -32.58
CA SER A 86 -24.94 3.26 -33.27
C SER A 86 -24.76 3.94 -34.62
N GLN A 87 -24.84 3.17 -35.70
CA GLN A 87 -24.89 3.75 -37.05
C GLN A 87 -26.35 3.83 -37.50
N PHE A 88 -26.77 5.02 -37.90
CA PHE A 88 -28.05 5.23 -38.57
C PHE A 88 -27.85 4.84 -40.03
N VAL A 89 -28.54 3.81 -40.49
CA VAL A 89 -28.57 3.46 -41.92
C VAL A 89 -29.82 4.10 -42.52
N GLU A 90 -29.65 5.22 -43.22
CA GLU A 90 -30.71 5.76 -44.07
C GLU A 90 -30.84 4.88 -45.32
N HIS A 91 -31.94 4.13 -45.43
CA HIS A 91 -32.36 3.58 -46.71
C HIS A 91 -33.11 4.67 -47.46
N ASN A 92 -32.55 5.14 -48.57
CA ASN A 92 -33.30 5.92 -49.56
C ASN A 92 -34.20 4.97 -50.35
N ASP A 93 -35.34 4.60 -49.77
CA ASP A 93 -36.45 4.01 -50.50
C ASP A 93 -37.37 5.14 -51.02
N PRO A 94 -37.48 5.35 -52.34
CA PRO A 94 -38.29 6.43 -52.91
C PRO A 94 -39.78 6.37 -52.55
N GLU A 95 -40.29 5.25 -52.03
CA GLU A 95 -41.72 5.09 -51.71
C GLU A 95 -42.06 5.24 -50.22
N ASN A 96 -41.09 5.29 -49.28
CA ASN A 96 -41.41 5.36 -47.85
C ASN A 96 -40.32 6.06 -46.99
N PRO A 97 -40.37 7.39 -46.77
CA PRO A 97 -39.24 8.17 -46.24
C PRO A 97 -38.92 8.07 -44.73
N THR A 98 -39.41 7.09 -43.96
CA THR A 98 -39.27 7.14 -42.48
C THR A 98 -39.12 5.78 -41.79
N ALA A 99 -38.11 4.99 -42.15
CA ALA A 99 -37.65 3.90 -41.28
C ALA A 99 -36.14 4.06 -41.01
N VAL A 100 -35.80 4.65 -39.87
CA VAL A 100 -34.42 4.68 -39.36
C VAL A 100 -34.20 3.37 -38.61
N GLU A 101 -33.52 2.40 -39.23
CA GLU A 101 -33.02 1.23 -38.51
C GLU A 101 -31.71 1.58 -37.81
N THR A 102 -31.72 1.47 -36.48
CA THR A 102 -30.51 1.61 -35.66
C THR A 102 -29.79 0.27 -35.65
N VAL A 103 -28.67 0.17 -36.37
CA VAL A 103 -27.77 -0.98 -36.25
C VAL A 103 -26.75 -0.66 -35.16
N THR A 104 -26.87 -1.36 -34.03
CA THR A 104 -25.93 -1.22 -32.90
C THR A 104 -24.78 -2.21 -33.08
N GLN A 105 -23.58 -1.71 -33.39
CA GLN A 105 -22.36 -2.52 -33.39
C GLN A 105 -21.58 -2.30 -32.09
N ARG A 106 -21.42 -3.38 -31.31
CA ARG A 106 -20.58 -3.40 -30.12
C ARG A 106 -19.14 -3.75 -30.51
N HIS A 107 -18.23 -2.81 -30.30
CA HIS A 107 -16.80 -3.03 -30.42
C HIS A 107 -16.26 -3.52 -29.08
N TYR A 108 -15.98 -4.83 -29.01
CA TYR A 108 -15.20 -5.41 -27.93
C TYR A 108 -13.75 -5.05 -28.13
N GLY A 109 -13.14 -4.40 -27.15
CA GLY A 109 -11.69 -4.32 -27.10
C GLY A 109 -11.18 -5.09 -25.90
N ARG A 110 -9.87 -5.10 -25.75
CA ARG A 110 -9.13 -6.16 -25.04
C ARG A 110 -9.22 -6.27 -23.50
N PRO A 111 -9.97 -5.49 -22.70
CA PRO A 111 -10.11 -5.85 -21.30
C PRO A 111 -11.03 -7.06 -21.14
N ILE A 112 -10.61 -8.02 -20.33
CA ILE A 112 -11.46 -9.10 -19.85
C ILE A 112 -11.77 -8.77 -18.39
N ILE A 113 -13.06 -8.63 -18.08
CA ILE A 113 -13.55 -8.41 -16.72
C ILE A 113 -14.00 -9.73 -16.11
N ASP A 114 -13.94 -9.81 -14.78
CA ASP A 114 -14.42 -10.95 -14.03
C ASP A 114 -15.83 -10.69 -13.48
N SER A 115 -16.86 -11.25 -14.13
CA SER A 115 -18.25 -11.12 -13.70
C SER A 115 -18.57 -11.89 -12.43
N GLY A 116 -17.75 -12.87 -12.06
CA GLY A 116 -17.95 -13.60 -10.81
C GLY A 116 -17.53 -12.78 -9.59
N LEU A 117 -16.69 -11.75 -9.74
CA LEU A 117 -16.12 -10.99 -8.62
C LEU A 117 -17.24 -10.36 -7.77
N LYS A 118 -17.32 -10.72 -6.49
CA LYS A 118 -18.39 -10.25 -5.57
C LYS A 118 -18.14 -8.84 -5.02
N GLY A 119 -16.89 -8.43 -4.92
CA GLY A 119 -16.46 -7.11 -4.47
C GLY A 119 -15.01 -6.84 -4.80
N ARG A 120 -14.64 -5.55 -4.79
CA ARG A 120 -13.29 -5.08 -5.06
C ARG A 120 -12.62 -4.60 -3.79
N LEU A 121 -11.39 -5.05 -3.57
CA LEU A 121 -10.53 -4.56 -2.51
C LEU A 121 -9.59 -3.47 -3.05
N PHE A 122 -9.61 -2.31 -2.41
CA PHE A 122 -8.72 -1.19 -2.68
C PHE A 122 -7.72 -1.04 -1.53
N ARG A 123 -6.44 -1.00 -1.86
CA ARG A 123 -5.32 -0.81 -0.93
C ARG A 123 -4.28 0.13 -1.55
N GLY A 124 -3.52 0.83 -0.72
CA GLY A 124 -2.46 1.72 -1.20
C GLY A 124 -2.98 2.89 -2.06
N THR A 125 -4.24 3.28 -1.88
CA THR A 125 -4.90 4.34 -2.65
C THR A 125 -4.27 5.72 -2.42
N LYS A 126 -3.56 5.92 -1.30
CA LYS A 126 -2.78 7.13 -1.01
C LYS A 126 -1.79 7.47 -2.14
N ARG A 127 -1.17 6.46 -2.75
CA ARG A 127 -0.20 6.60 -3.85
C ARG A 127 -0.81 7.27 -5.08
N LEU A 128 -2.09 7.03 -5.30
CA LEU A 128 -2.82 7.53 -6.47
C LEU A 128 -3.29 8.98 -6.31
N LEU A 129 -3.22 9.54 -5.09
CA LEU A 129 -3.76 10.86 -4.81
C LEU A 129 -3.03 11.96 -5.59
N GLY A 130 -1.73 11.82 -5.81
CA GLY A 130 -0.91 12.79 -6.55
C GLY A 130 -1.00 12.68 -8.06
N ASP A 131 -1.61 11.64 -8.60
CA ASP A 131 -1.69 11.43 -10.05
C ASP A 131 -2.93 12.15 -10.65
N PRO A 132 -2.75 13.19 -11.48
CA PRO A 132 -3.87 13.92 -12.09
C PRO A 132 -4.57 13.12 -13.20
N GLY A 133 -3.91 12.11 -13.80
CA GLY A 133 -4.47 11.20 -14.78
C GLY A 133 -5.44 10.20 -14.17
N ILE A 134 -5.21 9.80 -12.92
CA ILE A 134 -6.11 8.91 -12.17
C ILE A 134 -7.17 9.74 -11.45
N ARG A 135 -8.25 10.08 -12.16
CA ARG A 135 -9.39 10.82 -11.58
C ARG A 135 -10.44 9.89 -10.97
N ARG A 136 -10.66 8.74 -11.61
CA ARG A 136 -11.66 7.76 -11.20
C ARG A 136 -11.09 6.35 -11.37
N LEU A 137 -11.47 5.46 -10.47
CA LEU A 137 -11.26 4.02 -10.58
C LEU A 137 -12.64 3.37 -10.75
N MET A 138 -12.72 2.38 -11.63
CA MET A 138 -13.95 1.63 -11.79
C MET A 138 -14.21 0.76 -10.57
N VAL A 139 -15.43 0.76 -10.06
CA VAL A 139 -15.95 -0.25 -9.13
C VAL A 139 -17.04 -0.97 -9.89
N PHE A 140 -16.68 -2.09 -10.52
CA PHE A 140 -17.51 -2.71 -11.56
C PHE A 140 -17.83 -1.68 -12.66
N GLU A 141 -19.10 -1.40 -12.90
CA GLU A 141 -19.58 -0.46 -13.93
C GLU A 141 -19.62 1.00 -13.43
N HIS A 142 -19.32 1.24 -12.15
CA HIS A 142 -19.45 2.55 -11.53
C HIS A 142 -18.10 3.26 -11.41
N PRO A 143 -17.92 4.47 -11.97
CA PRO A 143 -16.66 5.20 -11.86
C PRO A 143 -16.60 5.95 -10.51
N PHE A 144 -15.75 5.50 -9.59
CA PHE A 144 -15.53 6.11 -8.28
C PHE A 144 -14.35 7.07 -8.27
N ARG A 145 -14.51 8.25 -7.68
CA ARG A 145 -13.38 9.14 -7.38
C ARG A 145 -12.52 8.55 -6.28
N LEU A 146 -11.20 8.79 -6.30
CA LEU A 146 -10.30 8.38 -5.21
C LEU A 146 -10.76 8.91 -3.84
N VAL A 147 -11.29 10.13 -3.81
CA VAL A 147 -11.89 10.77 -2.63
C VAL A 147 -12.95 9.85 -2.00
N ALA A 148 -13.88 9.35 -2.80
CA ALA A 148 -14.96 8.48 -2.32
C ALA A 148 -14.46 7.11 -1.83
N LEU A 149 -13.34 6.61 -2.38
CA LEU A 149 -12.75 5.34 -1.94
C LEU A 149 -12.07 5.47 -0.57
N ILE A 150 -11.48 6.62 -0.24
CA ILE A 150 -10.75 6.79 1.04
C ILE A 150 -11.63 7.37 2.16
N THR A 151 -12.69 8.12 1.84
CA THR A 151 -13.59 8.74 2.83
C THR A 151 -14.13 7.75 3.87
N PRO A 152 -14.56 6.52 3.53
CA PRO A 152 -15.05 5.55 4.52
C PRO A 152 -14.01 5.20 5.59
N VAL A 153 -12.72 5.07 5.21
CA VAL A 153 -11.62 4.82 6.16
C VAL A 153 -11.46 6.01 7.09
N LEU A 154 -11.45 7.23 6.54
CA LEU A 154 -11.29 8.45 7.33
C LEU A 154 -12.48 8.69 8.27
N LEU A 155 -13.70 8.34 7.85
CA LEU A 155 -14.91 8.42 8.67
C LEU A 155 -14.80 7.48 9.88
N ARG A 156 -14.36 6.22 9.66
CA ARG A 156 -14.11 5.26 10.74
C ARG A 156 -13.06 5.78 11.72
N ILE A 157 -11.96 6.33 11.22
CA ILE A 157 -10.92 6.93 12.08
C ILE A 157 -11.52 8.06 12.92
N ARG A 158 -12.22 9.00 12.30
CA ARG A 158 -12.86 10.11 13.02
C ARG A 158 -13.85 9.63 14.07
N GLN A 159 -14.70 8.65 13.76
CA GLN A 159 -15.62 8.03 14.73
C GLN A 159 -14.89 7.42 15.93
N ALA A 160 -13.80 6.70 15.68
CA ALA A 160 -13.00 6.11 16.76
C ALA A 160 -12.32 7.18 17.63
N VAL A 161 -11.78 8.25 17.02
CA VAL A 161 -11.20 9.37 17.77
C VAL A 161 -12.28 10.07 18.61
N GLU A 162 -13.49 10.28 18.08
CA GLU A 162 -14.59 10.90 18.81
C GLU A 162 -15.02 10.12 20.05
N ALA A 163 -15.00 8.79 19.95
CA ALA A 163 -15.29 7.92 21.09
C ALA A 163 -14.27 8.09 22.24
N HIS A 164 -13.04 8.55 21.94
CA HIS A 164 -11.97 8.74 22.93
C HIS A 164 -11.81 10.18 23.42
N ALA A 165 -11.98 11.17 22.54
CA ALA A 165 -11.64 12.58 22.79
C ALA A 165 -12.83 13.55 22.69
N GLY A 166 -14.05 13.05 22.43
CA GLY A 166 -15.21 13.89 22.14
C GLY A 166 -15.14 14.51 20.74
N ASN A 167 -15.90 15.57 20.48
CA ASN A 167 -16.10 16.11 19.13
C ASN A 167 -14.78 16.48 18.41
N VAL A 168 -14.52 15.86 17.24
CA VAL A 168 -13.33 16.10 16.43
C VAL A 168 -13.66 17.06 15.29
N ALA A 169 -13.74 18.36 15.61
CA ALA A 169 -13.95 19.38 14.59
C ALA A 169 -12.67 19.70 13.79
N SER A 170 -11.49 19.50 14.41
CA SER A 170 -10.19 19.79 13.82
C SER A 170 -9.10 18.79 14.23
N ALA A 171 -8.10 18.58 13.37
CA ALA A 171 -6.95 17.73 13.62
C ALA A 171 -5.74 18.15 12.75
N HIS A 172 -4.54 17.77 13.20
CA HIS A 172 -3.36 17.70 12.33
C HIS A 172 -3.39 16.39 11.53
N LEU A 173 -3.17 16.52 10.23
CA LEU A 173 -3.28 15.44 9.25
C LEU A 173 -1.91 15.17 8.63
N GLY A 174 -1.45 13.94 8.72
CA GLY A 174 -0.17 13.51 8.14
C GLY A 174 -0.16 13.68 6.63
N ARG A 175 0.95 14.22 6.11
CA ARG A 175 1.29 14.17 4.69
C ARG A 175 2.77 13.80 4.49
N PRO A 176 3.11 13.08 3.41
CA PRO A 176 4.49 12.98 3.01
C PRO A 176 5.00 14.36 2.58
N VAL A 177 6.32 14.52 2.55
CA VAL A 177 6.91 15.75 2.01
C VAL A 177 6.59 15.87 0.52
N ASN A 178 6.67 14.75 -0.20
CA ASN A 178 6.25 14.61 -1.58
C ASN A 178 5.33 13.39 -1.73
N PHE A 179 4.16 13.58 -2.34
CA PHE A 179 3.33 12.47 -2.81
C PHE A 179 3.93 11.84 -4.07
N GLU A 180 3.61 10.57 -4.30
CA GLU A 180 3.93 9.87 -5.56
C GLU A 180 3.29 10.57 -6.77
N GLY A 181 3.98 10.45 -7.92
CA GLY A 181 3.57 11.04 -9.19
C GLY A 181 4.72 11.78 -9.87
N ARG A 182 4.67 11.87 -11.21
CA ARG A 182 5.68 12.60 -12.00
C ARG A 182 5.27 14.05 -12.31
N ASP A 183 4.02 14.39 -12.00
CA ASP A 183 3.48 15.73 -12.28
C ASP A 183 4.04 16.80 -11.32
N ARG A 184 4.15 18.03 -11.83
CA ARG A 184 4.62 19.20 -11.07
C ARG A 184 3.72 19.53 -9.89
N PHE A 185 2.41 19.33 -10.03
CA PHE A 185 1.36 19.70 -9.07
C PHE A 185 0.83 18.50 -8.28
N ARG A 186 1.59 17.40 -8.21
CA ARG A 186 1.18 16.17 -7.51
C ARG A 186 0.83 16.39 -6.05
N ASN A 187 1.61 17.22 -5.34
CA ASN A 187 1.39 17.51 -3.92
C ASN A 187 0.09 18.31 -3.73
N GLU A 188 -0.13 19.33 -4.54
CA GLU A 188 -1.34 20.15 -4.50
C GLU A 188 -2.58 19.32 -4.82
N THR A 189 -2.50 18.48 -5.85
CA THR A 189 -3.58 17.57 -6.26
C THR A 189 -3.91 16.57 -5.16
N ALA A 190 -2.89 15.95 -4.55
CA ALA A 190 -3.06 15.00 -3.47
C ALA A 190 -3.67 15.65 -2.23
N LEU A 191 -3.18 16.82 -1.81
CA LEU A 191 -3.69 17.56 -0.66
C LEU A 191 -5.12 18.05 -0.89
N ALA A 192 -5.46 18.49 -2.11
CA ALA A 192 -6.82 18.87 -2.45
C ALA A 192 -7.79 17.69 -2.31
N ARG A 193 -7.44 16.53 -2.87
CA ARG A 193 -8.24 15.29 -2.79
C ARG A 193 -8.34 14.76 -1.37
N LEU A 194 -7.22 14.73 -0.64
CA LEU A 194 -7.18 14.26 0.74
C LEU A 194 -7.99 15.17 1.66
N GLY A 195 -7.84 16.50 1.51
CA GLY A 195 -8.62 17.47 2.29
C GLY A 195 -10.11 17.41 1.98
N GLU A 196 -10.48 17.19 0.72
CA GLU A 196 -11.87 16.92 0.34
C GLU A 196 -12.41 15.66 1.02
N ALA A 197 -11.65 14.56 1.03
CA ALA A 197 -12.06 13.33 1.68
C ALA A 197 -12.25 13.49 3.19
N TYR A 198 -11.36 14.23 3.87
CA TYR A 198 -11.50 14.57 5.29
C TYR A 198 -12.73 15.45 5.55
N ARG A 199 -13.05 16.41 4.67
CA ARG A 199 -14.27 17.22 4.81
C ARG A 199 -15.52 16.33 4.72
N HIS A 200 -15.56 15.41 3.76
CA HIS A 200 -16.65 14.44 3.65
C HIS A 200 -16.73 13.48 4.84
N ALA A 201 -15.58 13.13 5.44
CA ALA A 201 -15.53 12.34 6.67
C ALA A 201 -15.92 13.12 7.93
N GLY A 202 -16.11 14.44 7.85
CA GLY A 202 -16.54 15.30 8.96
C GLY A 202 -15.43 16.08 9.67
N VAL A 203 -14.16 15.93 9.27
CA VAL A 203 -13.03 16.71 9.82
C VAL A 203 -12.92 18.04 9.07
N ARG A 204 -13.45 19.13 9.65
CA ARG A 204 -13.56 20.44 8.97
C ARG A 204 -12.31 21.32 9.13
N GLY A 205 -11.75 21.38 10.34
CA GLY A 205 -10.53 22.12 10.64
C GLY A 205 -9.29 21.28 10.33
N GLN A 206 -8.70 21.51 9.16
CA GLN A 206 -7.62 20.66 8.66
C GLN A 206 -6.30 21.42 8.66
N ARG A 207 -5.26 20.81 9.21
CA ARG A 207 -3.89 21.29 9.09
C ARG A 207 -3.01 20.14 8.64
N PHE A 208 -2.52 20.22 7.41
CA PHE A 208 -1.58 19.23 6.91
C PHE A 208 -0.20 19.46 7.50
N TYR A 209 0.39 18.41 8.05
CA TYR A 209 1.67 18.47 8.74
C TYR A 209 2.61 17.38 8.19
N PRO A 210 3.88 17.71 7.89
CA PRO A 210 4.79 16.74 7.32
C PRO A 210 5.03 15.55 8.27
N GLU A 211 4.83 14.34 7.77
CA GLU A 211 5.07 13.07 8.46
C GLU A 211 6.48 12.97 9.07
N PRO A 212 7.59 13.32 8.37
CA PRO A 212 8.92 13.26 8.99
C PRO A 212 9.10 14.26 10.13
N VAL A 213 8.50 15.45 10.03
CA VAL A 213 8.55 16.43 11.12
C VAL A 213 7.72 15.95 12.31
N ALA A 214 6.61 15.25 12.07
CA ALA A 214 5.82 14.64 13.13
C ALA A 214 6.63 13.53 13.84
N ALA A 215 7.26 12.63 13.10
CA ALA A 215 8.12 11.60 13.66
C ALA A 215 9.23 12.20 14.55
N ALA A 216 9.91 13.24 14.07
CA ALA A 216 10.93 13.96 14.83
C ALA A 216 10.36 14.62 16.10
N ALA A 217 9.20 15.29 15.99
CA ALA A 217 8.53 15.91 17.14
C ALA A 217 8.15 14.88 18.20
N SER A 218 7.64 13.71 17.79
CA SER A 218 7.32 12.62 18.71
C SER A 218 8.54 12.07 19.43
N PHE A 219 9.68 11.94 18.73
CA PHE A 219 10.92 11.48 19.35
C PHE A 219 11.45 12.49 20.38
N LEU A 220 11.48 13.78 20.03
CA LEU A 220 11.98 14.84 20.91
C LEU A 220 11.07 15.07 22.13
N GLU A 221 9.77 14.87 22.01
CA GLU A 221 8.86 14.90 23.15
C GLU A 221 9.16 13.76 24.15
N ALA A 222 9.47 12.56 23.63
CA ALA A 222 9.87 11.43 24.46
C ALA A 222 11.30 11.56 25.03
N HIS A 223 12.16 12.36 24.39
CA HIS A 223 13.56 12.55 24.75
C HIS A 223 13.96 14.04 24.73
N PRO A 224 13.47 14.87 25.68
CA PRO A 224 13.70 16.31 25.68
C PRO A 224 15.19 16.71 25.72
N ASP A 225 16.02 15.88 26.37
CA ASP A 225 17.45 16.12 26.55
C ASP A 225 18.31 15.56 25.40
N ALA A 226 17.69 15.00 24.33
CA ALA A 226 18.44 14.48 23.19
C ALA A 226 19.32 15.60 22.59
N PRO A 227 20.65 15.43 22.46
CA PRO A 227 21.56 16.45 21.94
C PRO A 227 21.51 16.54 20.40
N GLY A 228 22.16 17.57 19.83
CA GLY A 228 22.31 17.75 18.38
C GLY A 228 21.31 18.72 17.75
N GLU A 229 21.44 19.01 16.47
CA GLU A 229 20.51 19.88 15.72
C GLU A 229 20.01 19.24 14.43
N HIS A 230 20.75 18.29 13.86
CA HIS A 230 20.42 17.65 12.59
C HIS A 230 19.82 16.27 12.80
N LEU A 231 18.62 16.07 12.26
CA LEU A 231 17.89 14.81 12.34
C LEU A 231 17.68 14.27 10.93
N LEU A 232 17.92 12.98 10.73
CA LEU A 232 17.50 12.25 9.54
C LEU A 232 16.31 11.37 9.91
N THR A 233 15.20 11.55 9.24
CA THR A 233 14.07 10.62 9.32
C THR A 233 14.05 9.77 8.05
N LEU A 234 13.95 8.46 8.22
CA LEU A 234 13.79 7.48 7.16
C LEU A 234 12.44 6.80 7.35
N ASP A 235 11.49 7.04 6.45
CA ASP A 235 10.20 6.37 6.43
C ASP A 235 10.19 5.27 5.37
N PHE A 236 10.39 4.02 5.79
CA PHE A 236 10.35 2.87 4.90
C PHE A 236 9.01 2.15 5.04
N GLY A 237 8.04 2.66 4.28
CA GLY A 237 6.66 2.22 4.30
C GLY A 237 6.41 0.97 3.46
N GLY A 238 5.12 0.75 3.17
CA GLY A 238 4.68 -0.39 2.37
C GLY A 238 4.83 -0.19 0.86
N GLY A 239 4.94 1.05 0.36
CA GLY A 239 5.02 1.35 -1.07
C GLY A 239 6.16 2.31 -1.46
N THR A 240 6.68 3.07 -0.51
CA THR A 240 7.73 4.07 -0.71
C THR A 240 8.76 4.04 0.41
N LEU A 241 9.93 4.59 0.10
CA LEU A 241 10.95 4.97 1.04
C LEU A 241 11.15 6.48 0.90
N ASP A 242 10.89 7.20 1.97
CA ASP A 242 10.97 8.65 2.03
C ASP A 242 12.01 9.07 3.08
N LEU A 243 12.95 9.91 2.70
CA LEU A 243 14.01 10.44 3.56
C LEU A 243 13.89 11.95 3.69
N CYS A 244 14.11 12.45 4.89
CA CYS A 244 14.08 13.88 5.19
C CYS A 244 15.15 14.23 6.21
N VAL A 245 15.98 15.22 5.88
CA VAL A 245 16.92 15.82 6.81
C VAL A 245 16.32 17.10 7.35
N LEU A 246 16.28 17.22 8.66
CA LEU A 246 15.73 18.33 9.41
C LEU A 246 16.83 19.00 10.21
N ARG A 247 16.72 20.31 10.39
CA ARG A 247 17.45 21.05 11.42
C ARG A 247 16.45 21.56 12.45
N ARG A 248 16.57 21.12 13.70
CA ARG A 248 15.76 21.67 14.80
C ARG A 248 16.32 23.01 15.26
N HIS A 249 15.42 23.91 15.62
CA HIS A 249 15.73 25.18 16.27
C HIS A 249 14.70 25.42 17.40
N ARG A 250 14.84 26.49 18.19
CA ARG A 250 14.01 26.74 19.39
C ARG A 250 12.50 26.71 19.16
N GLU A 251 12.04 27.01 17.95
CA GLU A 251 10.62 27.21 17.63
C GLU A 251 10.04 26.14 16.70
N GLY A 252 10.86 25.22 16.17
CA GLY A 252 10.44 24.26 15.17
C GLY A 252 11.58 23.58 14.41
N PHE A 253 11.32 23.27 13.14
CA PHE A 253 12.23 22.53 12.26
C PHE A 253 12.31 23.18 10.88
N ASP A 254 13.52 23.24 10.33
CA ASP A 254 13.77 23.51 8.92
C ASP A 254 13.97 22.19 8.17
N VAL A 255 13.34 22.04 7.00
CA VAL A 255 13.62 20.93 6.09
C VAL A 255 14.84 21.30 5.24
N LEU A 256 15.96 20.60 5.43
CA LEU A 256 17.20 20.85 4.69
C LEU A 256 17.24 20.13 3.35
N GLY A 257 16.68 18.93 3.28
CA GLY A 257 16.62 18.13 2.05
C GLY A 257 15.69 16.95 2.19
N THR A 258 15.06 16.57 1.07
CA THR A 258 14.20 15.38 1.00
C THR A 258 14.48 14.58 -0.25
N HIS A 259 14.31 13.27 -0.13
CA HIS A 259 14.42 12.35 -1.24
C HIS A 259 13.44 11.20 -1.04
N GLY A 260 12.80 10.74 -2.10
CA GLY A 260 11.85 9.63 -2.05
C GLY A 260 12.05 8.72 -3.24
N VAL A 261 11.90 7.42 -3.01
CA VAL A 261 12.01 6.38 -4.04
C VAL A 261 10.79 5.47 -3.98
N ALA A 262 10.38 4.95 -5.14
CA ALA A 262 9.28 3.99 -5.27
C ALA A 262 9.74 2.58 -4.84
N LEU A 263 10.25 2.47 -3.62
CA LEU A 263 10.73 1.25 -3.00
C LEU A 263 9.94 1.04 -1.71
N GLY A 264 9.10 0.02 -1.67
CA GLY A 264 8.27 -0.29 -0.52
C GLY A 264 8.45 -1.71 0.00
N GLY A 265 7.85 -1.98 1.15
CA GLY A 265 7.71 -3.34 1.65
C GLY A 265 7.00 -4.28 0.66
N ASP A 266 6.14 -3.77 -0.22
CA ASP A 266 5.48 -4.52 -1.30
C ASP A 266 6.45 -4.98 -2.39
N HIS A 267 7.46 -4.19 -2.73
CA HIS A 267 8.51 -4.58 -3.67
C HIS A 267 9.37 -5.72 -3.10
N ILE A 268 9.61 -5.68 -1.79
CA ILE A 268 10.27 -6.78 -1.06
C ILE A 268 9.38 -8.03 -1.10
N ASP A 269 8.07 -7.90 -0.85
CA ASP A 269 7.14 -9.03 -0.91
C ASP A 269 7.09 -9.64 -2.33
N GLN A 270 7.11 -8.81 -3.37
CA GLN A 270 7.18 -9.26 -4.75
C GLN A 270 8.50 -9.98 -5.06
N GLN A 271 9.65 -9.49 -4.55
CA GLN A 271 10.91 -10.21 -4.73
C GLN A 271 10.94 -11.54 -4.00
N LEU A 272 10.40 -11.60 -2.79
CA LEU A 272 10.25 -12.87 -2.07
C LEU A 272 9.36 -13.84 -2.85
N PHE A 273 8.25 -13.37 -3.41
CA PHE A 273 7.42 -14.19 -4.32
C PHE A 273 8.23 -14.70 -5.51
N ARG A 274 8.95 -13.80 -6.19
CA ARG A 274 9.76 -14.15 -7.36
C ARG A 274 10.82 -15.17 -7.01
N VAL A 275 11.59 -14.98 -5.94
CA VAL A 275 12.72 -15.87 -5.64
C VAL A 275 12.27 -17.19 -5.01
N LEU A 276 11.31 -17.16 -4.08
CA LEU A 276 10.90 -18.34 -3.32
C LEU A 276 9.81 -19.16 -4.01
N LEU A 277 8.82 -18.51 -4.63
CA LEU A 277 7.61 -19.19 -5.12
C LEU A 277 7.65 -19.50 -6.60
N CYS A 278 8.11 -18.59 -7.47
CA CYS A 278 8.13 -18.88 -8.91
C CYS A 278 8.85 -20.20 -9.28
N PRO A 279 10.00 -20.59 -8.67
CA PRO A 279 10.61 -21.90 -8.92
C PRO A 279 9.71 -23.08 -8.53
N GLU A 280 8.90 -22.91 -7.48
CA GLU A 280 7.93 -23.90 -6.97
C GLU A 280 6.62 -23.91 -7.78
N LEU A 281 6.44 -22.93 -8.66
CA LEU A 281 5.29 -22.78 -9.58
C LEU A 281 5.63 -23.15 -11.03
N GLY A 282 6.87 -23.60 -11.30
CA GLY A 282 7.28 -24.10 -12.63
C GLY A 282 8.27 -23.21 -13.38
N ARG A 283 8.79 -22.14 -12.77
CA ARG A 283 9.85 -21.34 -13.40
C ARG A 283 11.11 -22.18 -13.61
N GLY A 284 11.59 -22.18 -14.86
CA GLY A 284 12.77 -22.95 -15.28
C GLY A 284 12.47 -24.38 -15.73
N GLU A 285 11.23 -24.84 -15.63
CA GLU A 285 10.82 -26.17 -16.10
C GLU A 285 10.66 -26.22 -17.63
N LEU A 286 10.68 -27.45 -18.16
CA LEU A 286 10.45 -27.72 -19.58
C LEU A 286 8.97 -27.95 -19.87
N TRP A 287 8.56 -27.64 -21.10
CA TRP A 287 7.24 -27.90 -21.63
C TRP A 287 7.34 -28.78 -22.87
N ARG A 288 6.83 -30.01 -22.75
CA ARG A 288 6.73 -31.00 -23.84
C ARG A 288 5.30 -31.07 -24.34
N ARG A 289 5.13 -30.93 -25.65
CA ARG A 289 3.82 -31.00 -26.31
C ARG A 289 3.91 -31.61 -27.70
N ARG A 290 2.81 -32.17 -28.20
CA ARG A 290 2.73 -32.61 -29.60
C ARG A 290 2.64 -31.40 -30.52
N GLY A 291 3.63 -31.24 -31.40
CA GLY A 291 3.55 -30.40 -32.58
C GLY A 291 2.86 -31.12 -33.73
N PHE A 292 2.77 -30.44 -34.88
CA PHE A 292 2.13 -30.98 -36.09
C PHE A 292 2.78 -32.29 -36.59
N ASP A 293 4.12 -32.32 -36.67
CA ASP A 293 4.87 -33.49 -37.18
C ASP A 293 5.80 -34.15 -36.15
N ARG A 294 6.01 -33.53 -34.99
CA ARG A 294 6.99 -33.98 -33.98
C ARG A 294 6.62 -33.51 -32.58
N GLU A 295 7.19 -34.17 -31.58
CA GLU A 295 7.19 -33.64 -30.22
C GLU A 295 8.07 -32.38 -30.15
N ILE A 296 7.56 -31.36 -29.47
CA ILE A 296 8.24 -30.09 -29.25
C ILE A 296 8.57 -30.01 -27.76
N GLU A 297 9.85 -29.90 -27.44
CA GLU A 297 10.35 -29.58 -26.11
C GLU A 297 10.92 -28.16 -26.12
N THR A 298 10.37 -27.29 -25.29
CA THR A 298 10.87 -25.93 -25.07
C THR A 298 10.94 -25.64 -23.58
N ARG A 299 11.58 -24.54 -23.17
CA ARG A 299 11.33 -23.99 -21.83
C ARG A 299 9.86 -23.59 -21.71
N PHE A 300 9.29 -23.78 -20.52
CA PHE A 300 7.98 -23.24 -20.22
C PHE A 300 8.08 -21.70 -20.21
N PRO A 301 7.20 -20.97 -20.91
CA PRO A 301 7.26 -19.51 -21.03
C PRO A 301 6.74 -18.84 -19.75
N PHE A 302 7.42 -19.05 -18.62
CA PHE A 302 6.98 -18.57 -17.31
C PHE A 302 6.95 -17.04 -17.21
N GLU A 303 7.75 -16.36 -18.04
CA GLU A 303 7.77 -14.90 -18.18
C GLU A 303 6.40 -14.30 -18.53
N ASP A 304 5.57 -15.04 -19.27
CA ASP A 304 4.20 -14.62 -19.61
C ASP A 304 3.24 -14.65 -18.41
N TYR A 305 3.62 -15.36 -17.34
CA TYR A 305 2.85 -15.54 -16.12
C TYR A 305 3.38 -14.67 -14.98
N GLU A 306 4.69 -14.48 -14.89
CA GLU A 306 5.36 -13.92 -13.71
C GLU A 306 4.80 -12.55 -13.32
N GLU A 307 4.65 -11.62 -14.26
CA GLU A 307 4.12 -10.27 -14.00
C GLU A 307 2.64 -10.28 -13.55
N LEU A 308 1.84 -11.25 -14.02
CA LEU A 308 0.44 -11.41 -13.63
C LEU A 308 0.29 -12.12 -12.27
N LEU A 309 1.26 -12.97 -11.91
CA LEU A 309 1.31 -13.66 -10.62
C LEU A 309 1.71 -12.71 -9.49
N VAL A 310 2.69 -11.84 -9.72
CA VAL A 310 3.12 -10.87 -8.70
C VAL A 310 2.09 -9.76 -8.46
N ASN A 311 1.20 -9.51 -9.43
CA ASN A 311 0.11 -8.58 -9.30
C ASN A 311 -1.19 -9.33 -8.97
N TRP A 312 -1.40 -9.57 -7.67
CA TRP A 312 -2.56 -10.32 -7.16
C TRP A 312 -3.92 -9.77 -7.62
N ALA A 313 -4.02 -8.48 -7.95
CA ALA A 313 -5.27 -7.85 -8.37
C ALA A 313 -5.71 -8.25 -9.78
N VAL A 314 -4.79 -8.77 -10.61
CA VAL A 314 -5.07 -9.17 -12.00
C VAL A 314 -4.75 -10.63 -12.27
N THR A 315 -4.33 -11.41 -11.27
CA THR A 315 -4.00 -12.83 -11.47
C THR A 315 -5.16 -13.65 -12.04
N TYR A 316 -6.42 -13.23 -11.80
CA TYR A 316 -7.61 -13.86 -12.39
C TYR A 316 -7.55 -13.94 -13.93
N THR A 317 -6.81 -13.04 -14.59
CA THR A 317 -6.62 -13.04 -16.05
C THR A 317 -5.88 -14.28 -16.56
N LEU A 318 -5.14 -14.99 -15.70
CA LEU A 318 -4.48 -16.26 -16.00
C LEU A 318 -5.46 -17.44 -16.16
N ASN A 319 -6.76 -17.24 -15.90
CA ASN A 319 -7.79 -18.23 -16.19
C ASN A 319 -8.12 -18.39 -17.70
N GLN A 320 -7.55 -17.54 -18.57
CA GLN A 320 -7.74 -17.67 -20.02
C GLN A 320 -7.06 -18.94 -20.56
N ASN A 321 -7.66 -19.58 -21.57
CA ASN A 321 -7.15 -20.81 -22.20
C ASN A 321 -5.69 -20.71 -22.66
N ARG A 322 -5.24 -19.54 -23.11
CA ARG A 322 -3.85 -19.32 -23.53
C ARG A 322 -2.83 -19.56 -22.40
N TYR A 323 -3.26 -19.41 -21.14
CA TYR A 323 -2.42 -19.63 -19.96
C TYR A 323 -2.70 -20.98 -19.29
N SER A 324 -3.97 -21.41 -19.23
CA SER A 324 -4.33 -22.66 -18.56
C SER A 324 -3.93 -23.91 -19.35
N ALA A 325 -4.06 -23.91 -20.68
CA ALA A 325 -3.73 -25.08 -21.50
C ALA A 325 -2.26 -25.51 -21.38
N PRO A 326 -1.24 -24.62 -21.48
CA PRO A 326 0.15 -25.00 -21.25
C PRO A 326 0.40 -25.59 -19.86
N VAL A 327 -0.26 -25.07 -18.82
CA VAL A 327 -0.13 -25.57 -17.45
C VAL A 327 -0.72 -26.98 -17.34
N HIS A 328 -1.88 -27.23 -17.97
CA HIS A 328 -2.52 -28.56 -17.98
C HIS A 328 -1.71 -29.58 -18.77
N ASP A 329 -1.10 -29.19 -19.90
CA ASP A 329 -0.17 -30.04 -20.65
C ASP A 329 1.00 -30.50 -19.74
N CYS A 330 1.61 -29.57 -19.00
CA CYS A 330 2.70 -29.89 -18.09
C CYS A 330 2.26 -30.80 -16.93
N ILE A 331 1.04 -30.64 -16.42
CA ILE A 331 0.48 -31.54 -15.39
C ILE A 331 0.27 -32.95 -15.97
N ALA A 332 -0.30 -33.04 -17.18
CA ALA A 332 -0.61 -34.29 -17.86
C ALA A 332 0.65 -35.06 -18.28
N ALA A 333 1.73 -34.36 -18.63
CA ALA A 333 3.04 -34.96 -18.91
C ALA A 333 3.63 -35.71 -17.71
N GLY A 334 3.19 -35.40 -16.48
CA GLY A 334 3.66 -36.05 -15.27
C GLY A 334 5.11 -35.68 -14.90
N GLY A 335 5.79 -36.58 -14.20
CA GLY A 335 7.17 -36.35 -13.73
C GLY A 335 7.28 -35.43 -12.52
N SER A 336 8.53 -35.04 -12.20
CA SER A 336 8.85 -34.22 -11.01
C SER A 336 8.27 -32.80 -11.10
N ALA A 337 8.19 -32.22 -12.31
CA ALA A 337 7.68 -30.88 -12.54
C ALA A 337 6.15 -30.76 -12.37
N ALA A 338 5.40 -31.86 -12.55
CA ALA A 338 3.93 -31.83 -12.50
C ALA A 338 3.39 -31.30 -11.15
N ARG A 339 4.10 -31.55 -10.02
CA ARG A 339 3.69 -30.98 -8.72
C ARG A 339 3.72 -29.46 -8.75
N LYS A 340 4.75 -28.85 -9.34
CA LYS A 340 4.89 -27.38 -9.43
C LYS A 340 3.77 -26.75 -10.26
N PHE A 341 3.44 -27.36 -11.40
CA PHE A 341 2.34 -26.89 -12.25
C PHE A 341 0.96 -27.11 -11.62
N ARG A 342 0.77 -28.16 -10.80
CA ARG A 342 -0.44 -28.28 -9.96
C ARG A 342 -0.54 -27.12 -8.98
N ARG A 343 0.54 -26.72 -8.32
CA ARG A 343 0.54 -25.54 -7.44
C ARG A 343 0.18 -24.26 -8.19
N LEU A 344 0.76 -24.06 -9.38
CA LEU A 344 0.41 -22.92 -10.24
C LEU A 344 -1.08 -22.93 -10.61
N ASN A 345 -1.60 -24.08 -11.01
CA ASN A 345 -3.02 -24.23 -11.31
C ASN A 345 -3.90 -23.95 -10.08
N GLU A 346 -3.59 -24.51 -8.91
CA GLU A 346 -4.34 -24.27 -7.67
C GLU A 346 -4.32 -22.78 -7.27
N LEU A 347 -3.16 -22.12 -7.35
CA LEU A 347 -3.03 -20.69 -7.07
C LEU A 347 -3.96 -19.85 -7.93
N ILE A 348 -4.03 -20.15 -9.24
CA ILE A 348 -4.85 -19.43 -10.21
C ILE A 348 -6.34 -19.77 -10.04
N GLN A 349 -6.68 -21.06 -10.04
CA GLN A 349 -8.07 -21.54 -10.06
C GLN A 349 -8.80 -21.27 -8.74
N ARG A 350 -8.08 -21.31 -7.61
CA ARG A 350 -8.66 -21.03 -6.29
C ARG A 350 -8.47 -19.58 -5.84
N ASN A 351 -7.94 -18.71 -6.70
CA ASN A 351 -7.71 -17.28 -6.46
C ASN A 351 -6.90 -16.98 -5.19
N LEU A 352 -5.81 -17.74 -4.98
CA LEU A 352 -5.04 -17.71 -3.73
C LEU A 352 -4.01 -16.57 -3.68
N SER A 353 -3.79 -15.84 -4.79
CA SER A 353 -2.70 -14.87 -4.91
C SER A 353 -2.61 -13.87 -3.75
N TYR A 354 -3.74 -13.29 -3.34
CA TYR A 354 -3.72 -12.32 -2.24
C TYR A 354 -3.34 -12.96 -0.90
N SER A 355 -3.87 -14.16 -0.60
CA SER A 355 -3.54 -14.90 0.62
C SER A 355 -2.07 -15.32 0.65
N VAL A 356 -1.53 -15.76 -0.50
CA VAL A 356 -0.10 -16.06 -0.65
C VAL A 356 0.76 -14.83 -0.34
N PHE A 357 0.39 -13.65 -0.84
CA PHE A 357 1.07 -12.41 -0.51
C PHE A 357 0.94 -12.01 0.97
N GLN A 358 -0.16 -12.36 1.65
CA GLN A 358 -0.25 -12.21 3.12
C GLN A 358 0.76 -13.13 3.82
N SER A 359 0.85 -14.40 3.44
CA SER A 359 1.83 -15.34 4.02
C SER A 359 3.28 -14.89 3.81
N ILE A 360 3.61 -14.29 2.66
CA ILE A 360 4.93 -13.70 2.39
C ILE A 360 5.19 -12.47 3.27
N LYS A 361 4.20 -11.58 3.42
CA LYS A 361 4.31 -10.42 4.30
C LYS A 361 4.55 -10.86 5.76
N ASP A 362 3.89 -11.92 6.20
CA ASP A 362 4.05 -12.49 7.54
C ASP A 362 5.39 -13.20 7.71
N LEU A 363 5.88 -13.88 6.67
CA LEU A 363 7.26 -14.42 6.64
C LEU A 363 8.27 -13.29 6.83
N LYS A 364 8.18 -12.21 6.04
CA LYS A 364 9.06 -11.04 6.13
C LYS A 364 9.03 -10.41 7.52
N ALA A 365 7.84 -10.24 8.09
CA ALA A 365 7.68 -9.68 9.44
C ALA A 365 8.36 -10.57 10.49
N ARG A 366 8.14 -11.89 10.47
CA ARG A 366 8.80 -12.83 11.40
C ARG A 366 10.31 -12.84 11.26
N LEU A 367 10.85 -12.80 10.03
CA LEU A 367 12.30 -12.72 9.80
C LEU A 367 12.95 -11.43 10.30
N SER A 368 12.14 -10.42 10.67
CA SER A 368 12.64 -9.21 11.32
C SER A 368 12.91 -9.41 12.82
N SER A 369 12.33 -10.42 13.45
CA SER A 369 12.55 -10.79 14.87
C SER A 369 13.21 -12.16 15.06
N GLU A 370 13.06 -13.06 14.09
CA GLU A 370 13.51 -14.46 14.15
C GLU A 370 14.65 -14.71 13.14
N GLU A 371 15.58 -15.62 13.46
CA GLU A 371 16.66 -16.01 12.53
C GLU A 371 16.18 -16.91 11.39
N THR A 372 15.09 -17.63 11.63
CA THR A 372 14.45 -18.54 10.66
C THR A 372 12.94 -18.43 10.80
N ALA A 373 12.22 -18.57 9.69
CA ALA A 373 10.77 -18.58 9.68
C ALA A 373 10.24 -19.51 8.58
N ARG A 374 9.04 -20.07 8.79
CA ARG A 374 8.40 -21.04 7.89
C ARG A 374 7.31 -20.37 7.05
N LEU A 375 7.43 -20.47 5.72
CA LEU A 375 6.37 -20.14 4.76
C LEU A 375 5.55 -21.40 4.48
N ASP A 376 4.44 -21.54 5.20
CA ASP A 376 3.50 -22.65 5.07
C ASP A 376 2.27 -22.17 4.29
N ILE A 377 2.00 -22.81 3.15
CA ILE A 377 0.82 -22.55 2.31
C ILE A 377 0.18 -23.91 2.01
N PRO A 378 -0.67 -24.43 2.93
CA PRO A 378 -1.25 -25.76 2.83
C PRO A 378 -2.07 -25.97 1.55
N GLU A 379 -2.75 -24.94 1.06
CA GLU A 379 -3.54 -24.98 -0.18
C GLU A 379 -2.68 -25.28 -1.41
N LEU A 380 -1.38 -24.98 -1.35
CA LEU A 380 -0.41 -25.27 -2.40
C LEU A 380 0.50 -26.44 -2.05
N ASP A 381 0.27 -27.14 -0.93
CA ASP A 381 1.17 -28.21 -0.45
C ASP A 381 2.64 -27.72 -0.50
N LEU A 382 2.86 -26.52 0.04
CA LEU A 382 4.13 -25.82 0.03
C LEU A 382 4.55 -25.47 1.47
N ASP A 383 5.76 -25.86 1.80
CA ASP A 383 6.39 -25.60 3.09
C ASP A 383 7.87 -25.28 2.87
N LEU A 384 8.25 -24.04 3.13
CA LEU A 384 9.61 -23.56 2.96
C LEU A 384 10.12 -22.95 4.27
N THR A 385 11.26 -23.42 4.77
CA THR A 385 12.00 -22.75 5.84
C THR A 385 12.98 -21.77 5.23
N VAL A 386 12.87 -20.49 5.60
CA VAL A 386 13.72 -19.41 5.11
C VAL A 386 14.52 -18.84 6.28
N THR A 387 15.81 -18.63 6.09
CA THR A 387 16.65 -17.95 7.08
C THR A 387 16.70 -16.45 6.82
N ARG A 388 16.98 -15.66 7.87
CA ARG A 388 17.18 -14.22 7.74
C ARG A 388 18.30 -13.92 6.74
N ALA A 389 19.40 -14.66 6.77
CA ALA A 389 20.50 -14.50 5.82
C ALA A 389 20.07 -14.72 4.35
N GLN A 390 19.21 -15.71 4.09
CA GLN A 390 18.64 -15.92 2.74
C GLN A 390 17.74 -14.75 2.34
N PHE A 391 16.88 -14.29 3.25
CA PHE A 391 16.02 -13.12 3.01
C PHE A 391 16.84 -11.86 2.70
N GLU A 392 17.88 -11.57 3.49
CA GLU A 392 18.76 -10.43 3.28
C GLU A 392 19.50 -10.51 1.92
N SER A 393 19.91 -11.72 1.51
CA SER A 393 20.49 -11.95 0.18
C SER A 393 19.49 -11.68 -0.94
N ILE A 394 18.22 -12.09 -0.77
CA ILE A 394 17.13 -11.85 -1.73
C ILE A 394 16.89 -10.34 -1.94
N ILE A 395 17.01 -9.54 -0.88
CA ILE A 395 16.73 -8.09 -0.92
C ILE A 395 17.97 -7.22 -1.12
N ALA A 396 19.13 -7.79 -1.45
CA ALA A 396 20.39 -7.06 -1.53
C ALA A 396 20.35 -5.89 -2.53
N ALA A 397 19.66 -6.04 -3.66
CA ALA A 397 19.48 -4.97 -4.63
C ALA A 397 18.70 -3.78 -4.05
N GLN A 398 17.61 -4.06 -3.32
CA GLN A 398 16.79 -3.06 -2.65
C GLN A 398 17.56 -2.34 -1.54
N LEU A 399 18.43 -3.05 -0.80
CA LEU A 399 19.31 -2.43 0.18
C LEU A 399 20.27 -1.44 -0.50
N GLY A 400 20.82 -1.79 -1.67
CA GLY A 400 21.62 -0.86 -2.46
C GLY A 400 20.86 0.41 -2.88
N GLU A 401 19.57 0.29 -3.22
CA GLU A 401 18.72 1.46 -3.49
C GLU A 401 18.52 2.35 -2.25
N VAL A 402 18.43 1.76 -1.06
CA VAL A 402 18.38 2.51 0.21
C VAL A 402 19.68 3.31 0.42
N GLU A 403 20.84 2.71 0.16
CA GLU A 403 22.14 3.41 0.27
C GLU A 403 22.24 4.60 -0.68
N VAL A 404 21.86 4.42 -1.94
CA VAL A 404 21.83 5.49 -2.94
C VAL A 404 20.88 6.61 -2.52
N ALA A 405 19.73 6.27 -1.94
CA ALA A 405 18.76 7.23 -1.46
C ALA A 405 19.30 8.06 -0.28
N LEU A 406 20.05 7.43 0.64
CA LEU A 406 20.74 8.09 1.75
C LEU A 406 21.81 9.07 1.25
N ASP A 407 22.63 8.65 0.30
CA ASP A 407 23.66 9.53 -0.28
C ASP A 407 23.03 10.74 -0.97
N THR A 408 21.92 10.50 -1.69
CA THR A 408 21.19 11.57 -2.38
C THR A 408 20.62 12.59 -1.40
N VAL A 409 19.96 12.16 -0.32
CA VAL A 409 19.36 13.11 0.64
C VAL A 409 20.43 13.90 1.40
N LEU A 410 21.56 13.28 1.74
CA LEU A 410 22.68 13.97 2.38
C LEU A 410 23.28 15.04 1.45
N ALA A 411 23.48 14.69 0.17
CA ALA A 411 23.99 15.63 -0.84
C ALA A 411 23.03 16.81 -1.04
N LEU A 412 21.71 16.56 -1.15
CA LEU A 412 20.69 17.60 -1.26
C LEU A 412 20.67 18.52 -0.03
N SER A 413 20.92 17.96 1.15
CA SER A 413 20.98 18.68 2.42
C SER A 413 22.32 19.38 2.64
N ARG A 414 23.31 19.14 1.76
CA ARG A 414 24.69 19.63 1.88
C ARG A 414 25.35 19.25 3.21
N LEU A 415 25.01 18.07 3.72
CA LEU A 415 25.57 17.52 4.95
C LEU A 415 26.32 16.22 4.65
N ARG A 416 27.25 15.90 5.54
CA ARG A 416 27.93 14.61 5.60
C ARG A 416 27.25 13.75 6.67
N ALA A 417 27.45 12.43 6.61
CA ALA A 417 26.85 11.51 7.57
C ALA A 417 27.28 11.79 9.03
N ASP A 418 28.53 12.22 9.24
CA ASP A 418 29.08 12.59 10.55
C ASP A 418 28.44 13.86 11.16
N ALA A 419 27.73 14.66 10.34
CA ALA A 419 27.03 15.86 10.78
C ALA A 419 25.56 15.62 11.16
N ILE A 420 25.03 14.41 10.95
CA ILE A 420 23.70 14.02 11.41
C ILE A 420 23.80 13.61 12.87
N ASP A 421 22.95 14.11 13.74
CA ASP A 421 23.02 13.82 15.18
C ASP A 421 22.09 12.68 15.58
N ILE A 422 20.91 12.60 14.94
CA ILE A 422 19.86 11.64 15.27
C ILE A 422 19.30 11.04 13.97
N VAL A 423 19.17 9.72 13.91
CA VAL A 423 18.53 9.00 12.81
C VAL A 423 17.31 8.25 13.33
N ILE A 424 16.13 8.61 12.84
CA ILE A 424 14.84 8.04 13.23
C ILE A 424 14.30 7.20 12.08
N GLY A 425 14.12 5.90 12.33
CA GLY A 425 13.43 5.00 11.41
C GLY A 425 11.92 4.97 11.68
N THR A 426 11.12 5.19 10.63
CA THR A 426 9.68 4.99 10.62
C THR A 426 9.27 4.03 9.50
N GLY A 427 8.03 3.55 9.57
CA GLY A 427 7.51 2.58 8.61
C GLY A 427 7.97 1.16 8.90
N GLY A 428 7.10 0.18 8.65
CA GLY A 428 7.34 -1.21 9.04
C GLY A 428 8.57 -1.86 8.41
N SER A 429 8.99 -1.41 7.21
CA SER A 429 10.17 -1.96 6.53
C SER A 429 11.48 -1.46 7.14
N SER A 430 11.46 -0.41 7.96
CA SER A 430 12.64 0.06 8.71
C SER A 430 13.07 -0.92 9.80
N LEU A 431 12.17 -1.81 10.23
CA LEU A 431 12.44 -2.86 11.22
C LEU A 431 13.24 -4.04 10.64
N ILE A 432 13.43 -4.10 9.32
CA ILE A 432 14.24 -5.14 8.70
C ILE A 432 15.68 -5.03 9.24
N PRO A 433 16.25 -6.10 9.84
CA PRO A 433 17.55 -6.04 10.48
C PRO A 433 18.69 -5.55 9.57
N ALA A 434 18.68 -5.93 8.29
CA ALA A 434 19.65 -5.42 7.32
C ALA A 434 19.53 -3.91 7.07
N VAL A 435 18.31 -3.36 7.05
CA VAL A 435 18.09 -1.89 6.92
C VAL A 435 18.62 -1.20 8.16
N ARG A 436 18.32 -1.71 9.35
CA ARG A 436 18.83 -1.15 10.61
C ARG A 436 20.36 -1.21 10.68
N ARG A 437 20.96 -2.33 10.29
CA ARG A 437 22.42 -2.49 10.24
C ARG A 437 23.07 -1.49 9.28
N LEU A 438 22.51 -1.35 8.07
CA LEU A 438 22.95 -0.34 7.09
C LEU A 438 22.93 1.07 7.70
N LEU A 439 21.87 1.44 8.41
CA LEU A 439 21.79 2.74 9.10
C LEU A 439 22.83 2.87 10.22
N VAL A 440 23.02 1.85 11.04
CA VAL A 440 23.99 1.88 12.15
C VAL A 440 25.43 1.97 11.64
N ASP A 441 25.74 1.25 10.56
CA ASP A 441 27.06 1.28 9.93
C ASP A 441 27.35 2.66 9.31
N ARG A 442 26.33 3.31 8.75
CA ARG A 442 26.43 4.64 8.14
C ARG A 442 26.45 5.80 9.14
N PHE A 443 25.70 5.65 10.24
CA PHE A 443 25.45 6.69 11.25
C PHE A 443 25.76 6.17 12.67
N PRO A 444 27.04 5.92 12.99
CA PRO A 444 27.40 5.22 14.21
C PRO A 444 26.99 5.99 15.47
N ARG A 445 26.18 5.36 16.33
CA ARG A 445 25.64 5.92 17.60
C ARG A 445 24.55 6.99 17.44
N GLN A 446 24.06 7.23 16.22
CA GLN A 446 23.02 8.24 15.94
C GLN A 446 21.65 7.61 15.71
N VAL A 447 21.58 6.31 15.37
CA VAL A 447 20.32 5.59 15.14
C VAL A 447 19.61 5.34 16.47
N VAL A 448 18.41 5.90 16.60
CA VAL A 448 17.59 5.81 17.81
C VAL A 448 16.45 4.82 17.64
N GLU A 449 16.00 4.24 18.74
CA GLU A 449 14.77 3.45 18.75
C GLU A 449 13.57 4.37 18.97
N HIS A 450 12.61 4.30 18.06
CA HIS A 450 11.33 4.99 18.15
C HIS A 450 10.27 4.13 17.47
N ASP A 451 9.03 4.17 17.93
CA ASP A 451 7.97 3.31 17.37
C ASP A 451 7.74 3.66 15.89
N PRO A 452 8.02 2.74 14.95
CA PRO A 452 7.97 3.05 13.53
C PRO A 452 6.55 3.11 12.96
N PHE A 453 5.55 2.61 13.70
CA PHE A 453 4.15 2.57 13.25
C PHE A 453 3.31 3.70 13.83
N THR A 454 3.65 4.20 15.01
CA THR A 454 2.76 5.10 15.76
C THR A 454 3.36 6.50 16.00
N SER A 455 4.67 6.66 15.81
CA SER A 455 5.40 7.93 16.02
C SER A 455 4.86 9.10 15.21
N VAL A 456 4.46 8.87 13.96
CA VAL A 456 3.89 9.91 13.10
C VAL A 456 2.58 10.44 13.70
N ALA A 457 1.63 9.55 14.01
CA ALA A 457 0.36 9.95 14.62
C ALA A 457 0.56 10.65 15.98
N ALA A 458 1.48 10.14 16.80
CA ALA A 458 1.86 10.75 18.07
C ALA A 458 2.37 12.19 17.88
N GLY A 459 3.30 12.38 16.95
CA GLY A 459 3.86 13.68 16.62
C GLY A 459 2.86 14.67 16.07
N LEU A 460 1.91 14.19 15.25
CA LEU A 460 0.80 15.01 14.76
C LEU A 460 -0.07 15.51 15.90
N ALA A 461 -0.38 14.65 16.88
CA ALA A 461 -1.17 15.04 18.06
C ALA A 461 -0.43 16.06 18.93
N ILE A 462 0.87 15.89 19.15
CA ILE A 462 1.73 16.85 19.87
C ILE A 462 1.75 18.21 19.15
N ALA A 463 1.96 18.20 17.83
CA ALA A 463 1.98 19.43 17.02
C ALA A 463 0.62 20.15 17.05
N ASP A 464 -0.49 19.42 16.98
CA ASP A 464 -1.84 20.01 17.07
C ASP A 464 -2.11 20.63 18.44
N TYR A 465 -1.67 19.97 19.52
CA TYR A 465 -1.78 20.51 20.88
C TYR A 465 -1.01 21.83 21.04
N GLN A 466 0.26 21.85 20.63
CA GLN A 466 1.10 23.06 20.68
C GLN A 466 0.50 24.20 19.84
N HIS A 467 -0.06 23.88 18.67
CA HIS A 467 -0.74 24.86 17.82
C HIS A 467 -1.98 25.45 18.53
N ARG A 468 -2.80 24.61 19.18
CA ARG A 468 -3.99 25.06 19.93
C ARG A 468 -3.62 25.94 21.11
N LEU A 469 -2.52 25.65 21.82
CA LEU A 469 -2.03 26.51 22.90
C LEU A 469 -1.61 27.91 22.41
N ARG A 470 -1.01 28.00 21.21
CA ARG A 470 -0.58 29.29 20.63
C ARG A 470 -1.72 30.13 20.03
N THR A 471 -2.88 29.52 19.77
CA THR A 471 -4.03 30.18 19.12
C THR A 471 -5.21 30.47 20.05
N ARG A 472 -5.09 30.08 21.32
CA ARG A 472 -5.89 30.62 22.42
C ARG A 472 -5.28 31.94 22.88
#